data_AF-A0A9P0MWP8-F1
#
_entry.id   AF-A0A9P0MWP8-F1
#
_cell.length_a   1.000
_cell.length_b   1.000
_cell.length_c   1.000
_cell.angle_alpha   90.00
_cell.angle_beta   90.00
_cell.angle_gamma   90.00
#
_symmetry.space_group_name_H-M   'P 1'
#
loop_
_entity.id
_entity.type
_entity.pdbx_description
1 polymer ?
#
loop_
_entity_poly.entity_id
_entity_poly.type
_entity_poly.pdbx_seq_one_letter_code
_entity_poly.pdbx_strand_id
1 'polypeptide(L)'
;AKIERVHKSSREGDLRGVRTSLDRRKYAVAKDNSTSLKPTPLHVAILFGRTSVLRYLAGRFPETMHAQDSGGRTPLHYAATLPDNGHFYSLLITLGADKAILDKSGKTAEYYLKNKEDLTREMLLAEYQDRPVPIDTSGLNFNRYSDKGGELLREGYPIFKAEEGQYLAASLGEPLIKGLTEVAQLRPPNPIIHLANFLLAFNKSEDLAEPLQRGIRSIEGTPESRDPKEDENGNQMETDEIESQTEEIEDETEDNNNKRKDEDEEVVEGVDEDDEITSSPEPEENSFKPVNRDEHGQSMLHFAAARSQGRNAMFQLLQEMDSNPGLRDSLYRTARDIAEQSDIQENIRGIDRYVVALAARGEENRLRELLLEGYDHILDAEDNGSILEITEGREQTAVLKFLKGVTAFEENREKLHRAIRFGSLAQVQEIFKKSGSRKMLAVAKNKQGRSSLHVAVLAQHETTVEHIATKYPATLQIGDNLMRTPLHYAMALEKVESLSRILIAAGAQRVLKDLKGRQASYYFMNKTDIRQLQDEEEALRV
;
A
#
# COMPACT_ATOMS: atom_id res chain seq x y z
N ALA A 1 -28.83 -1.15 -28.95
CA ALA A 1 -28.19 0.06 -28.39
C ALA A 1 -27.40 -0.21 -27.10
N LYS A 2 -28.02 -0.31 -25.91
CA LYS A 2 -27.26 -0.47 -24.65
C LYS A 2 -26.50 -1.81 -24.53
N ILE A 3 -27.14 -2.94 -24.88
CA ILE A 3 -26.50 -4.27 -24.86
C ILE A 3 -25.27 -4.28 -25.79
N GLU A 4 -25.45 -3.84 -27.04
CA GLU A 4 -24.37 -3.71 -28.01
C GLU A 4 -23.22 -2.80 -27.53
N ARG A 5 -23.53 -1.71 -26.82
CA ARG A 5 -22.52 -0.82 -26.23
C ARG A 5 -21.71 -1.52 -25.12
N VAL A 6 -22.35 -2.29 -24.24
CA VAL A 6 -21.65 -3.07 -23.20
C VAL A 6 -20.69 -4.08 -23.83
N HIS A 7 -21.12 -4.81 -24.86
CA HIS A 7 -20.27 -5.78 -25.56
C HIS A 7 -19.11 -5.08 -26.29
N LYS A 8 -19.37 -3.93 -26.94
CA LYS A 8 -18.33 -3.11 -27.57
C LYS A 8 -17.29 -2.63 -26.55
N SER A 9 -17.71 -2.04 -25.44
CA SER A 9 -16.78 -1.58 -24.40
C SER A 9 -16.02 -2.74 -23.73
N SER A 10 -16.68 -3.90 -23.55
CA SER A 10 -16.02 -5.11 -23.00
C SER A 10 -14.97 -5.68 -23.94
N ARG A 11 -15.18 -5.57 -25.25
CA ARG A 11 -14.23 -5.95 -26.29
C ARG A 11 -13.02 -5.01 -26.35
N GLU A 12 -13.29 -3.71 -26.29
CA GLU A 12 -12.27 -2.65 -26.35
C GLU A 12 -11.46 -2.55 -25.05
N GLY A 13 -11.97 -3.08 -23.93
CA GLY A 13 -11.33 -2.97 -22.62
C GLY A 13 -11.62 -1.65 -21.91
N ASP A 14 -12.57 -0.86 -22.41
CA ASP A 14 -12.99 0.40 -21.81
C ASP A 14 -13.86 0.15 -20.56
N LEU A 15 -13.18 0.08 -19.41
CA LEU A 15 -13.83 -0.11 -18.12
C LEU A 15 -14.83 1.01 -17.78
N ARG A 16 -14.59 2.24 -18.24
CA ARG A 16 -15.50 3.37 -17.99
C ARG A 16 -16.78 3.19 -18.80
N GLY A 17 -16.68 2.86 -20.08
CA GLY A 17 -17.81 2.56 -20.95
C GLY A 17 -18.64 1.36 -20.45
N VAL A 18 -17.99 0.32 -19.92
CA VAL A 18 -18.65 -0.82 -19.27
C VAL A 18 -19.43 -0.37 -18.03
N ARG A 19 -18.81 0.41 -17.14
CA ARG A 19 -19.46 0.95 -15.92
C ARG A 19 -20.67 1.82 -16.23
N THR A 20 -20.54 2.73 -17.19
CA THR A 20 -21.65 3.63 -17.58
C THR A 20 -22.80 2.87 -18.24
N SER A 21 -22.50 1.78 -18.95
CA SER A 21 -23.52 1.00 -19.67
C SER A 21 -24.18 -0.07 -18.78
N LEU A 22 -23.59 -0.41 -17.63
CA LEU A 22 -24.11 -1.36 -16.63
C LEU A 22 -24.88 -0.63 -15.50
N ASP A 23 -25.92 0.12 -15.88
CA ASP A 23 -26.84 0.76 -14.94
C ASP A 23 -27.75 -0.25 -14.19
N ARG A 24 -27.96 -1.44 -14.76
CA ARG A 24 -28.81 -2.50 -14.19
C ARG A 24 -28.18 -3.89 -14.36
N ARG A 25 -28.37 -4.76 -13.36
CA ARG A 25 -27.86 -6.15 -13.32
C ARG A 25 -28.17 -6.97 -14.58
N LYS A 26 -29.35 -6.77 -15.18
CA LYS A 26 -29.78 -7.48 -16.41
C LYS A 26 -28.83 -7.32 -17.62
N TYR A 27 -28.04 -6.25 -17.65
CA TYR A 27 -27.11 -6.00 -18.77
C TYR A 27 -25.77 -6.74 -18.60
N ALA A 28 -25.45 -7.23 -17.40
CA ALA A 28 -24.24 -8.01 -17.15
C ALA A 28 -24.36 -9.45 -17.70
N VAL A 29 -25.57 -9.99 -17.76
CA VAL A 29 -25.87 -11.34 -18.29
C VAL A 29 -26.50 -11.27 -19.70
N ALA A 30 -26.63 -10.06 -20.26
CA ALA A 30 -27.21 -9.89 -21.58
C ALA A 30 -26.37 -10.61 -22.64
N LYS A 31 -27.04 -11.37 -23.52
CA LYS A 31 -26.36 -12.07 -24.61
C LYS A 31 -26.25 -11.18 -25.83
N ASP A 32 -25.10 -11.25 -26.49
CA ASP A 32 -24.85 -10.49 -27.71
C ASP A 32 -25.60 -11.12 -28.89
N ASN A 33 -26.66 -10.46 -29.36
CA ASN A 33 -27.41 -10.94 -30.52
C ASN A 33 -26.69 -10.68 -31.85
N SER A 34 -25.53 -10.01 -31.85
CA SER A 34 -24.76 -9.74 -33.07
C SER A 34 -23.91 -10.91 -33.55
N THR A 35 -23.73 -11.95 -32.72
CA THR A 35 -22.96 -13.16 -33.06
C THR A 35 -23.80 -14.43 -32.91
N SER A 36 -23.48 -15.47 -33.69
CA SER A 36 -24.18 -16.76 -33.61
C SER A 36 -24.02 -17.43 -32.22
N LEU A 37 -22.89 -17.15 -31.57
CA LEU A 37 -22.53 -17.70 -30.26
C LEU A 37 -23.35 -17.12 -29.11
N LYS A 38 -23.99 -15.96 -29.26
CA LYS A 38 -24.72 -15.26 -28.19
C LYS A 38 -23.95 -15.18 -26.84
N PRO A 39 -22.68 -14.71 -26.84
CA PRO A 39 -21.86 -14.62 -25.63
C PRO A 39 -22.32 -13.50 -24.70
N THR A 40 -22.00 -13.63 -23.41
CA THR A 40 -22.17 -12.54 -22.42
C THR A 40 -20.98 -11.57 -22.46
N PRO A 41 -21.07 -10.37 -21.84
CA PRO A 41 -19.96 -9.41 -21.79
C PRO A 41 -18.69 -10.01 -21.19
N LEU A 42 -18.82 -10.93 -20.23
CA LEU A 42 -17.68 -11.61 -19.60
C LEU A 42 -16.96 -12.56 -20.58
N HIS A 43 -17.69 -13.32 -21.40
CA HIS A 43 -17.10 -14.15 -22.46
C HIS A 43 -16.28 -13.30 -23.44
N VAL A 44 -16.82 -12.15 -23.85
CA VAL A 44 -16.15 -11.22 -24.76
C VAL A 44 -14.89 -10.65 -24.11
N ALA A 45 -14.95 -10.22 -22.85
CA ALA A 45 -13.79 -9.70 -22.14
C ALA A 45 -12.65 -10.73 -22.06
N ILE A 46 -12.96 -12.01 -21.79
CA ILE A 46 -11.97 -13.10 -21.74
C ILE A 46 -11.37 -13.35 -23.13
N LEU A 47 -12.20 -13.46 -24.17
CA LEU A 47 -11.74 -13.73 -25.54
C LEU A 47 -10.72 -12.68 -26.04
N PHE A 48 -10.90 -11.42 -25.65
CA PHE A 48 -10.02 -10.31 -26.00
C PHE A 48 -8.94 -9.99 -24.95
N GLY A 49 -8.80 -10.80 -23.89
CA GLY A 49 -7.74 -10.66 -22.88
C GLY A 49 -7.90 -9.44 -21.96
N ARG A 50 -9.13 -8.97 -21.72
CA ARG A 50 -9.42 -7.75 -20.94
C ARG A 50 -9.55 -8.04 -19.44
N THR A 51 -8.42 -8.16 -18.75
CA THR A 51 -8.36 -8.50 -17.31
C THR A 51 -9.09 -7.48 -16.42
N SER A 52 -9.02 -6.19 -16.73
CA SER A 52 -9.67 -5.12 -15.95
C SER A 52 -11.20 -5.23 -16.00
N VAL A 53 -11.74 -5.49 -17.19
CA VAL A 53 -13.19 -5.70 -17.41
C VAL A 53 -13.64 -7.01 -16.77
N LEU A 54 -12.84 -8.08 -16.89
CA LEU A 54 -13.10 -9.37 -16.25
C LEU A 54 -13.24 -9.22 -14.73
N ARG A 55 -12.24 -8.64 -14.05
CA ARG A 55 -12.25 -8.45 -12.58
C ARG A 55 -13.45 -7.64 -12.12
N TYR A 56 -13.82 -6.61 -12.88
CA TYR A 56 -14.99 -5.80 -12.58
C TYR A 56 -16.31 -6.56 -12.75
N LEU A 57 -16.49 -7.28 -13.87
CA LEU A 57 -17.72 -8.03 -14.15
C LEU A 57 -17.90 -9.20 -13.18
N ALA A 58 -16.87 -10.01 -12.97
CA ALA A 58 -16.92 -11.16 -12.07
C ALA A 58 -17.03 -10.74 -10.60
N GLY A 59 -16.32 -9.69 -10.17
CA GLY A 59 -16.38 -9.21 -8.79
C GLY A 59 -17.70 -8.51 -8.42
N ARG A 60 -18.34 -7.81 -9.37
CA ARG A 60 -19.60 -7.09 -9.13
C ARG A 60 -20.85 -7.92 -9.45
N PHE A 61 -20.74 -8.86 -10.40
CA PHE A 61 -21.84 -9.71 -10.87
C PHE A 61 -21.39 -11.18 -10.97
N PRO A 62 -21.33 -11.92 -9.85
CA PRO A 62 -20.88 -13.32 -9.83
C PRO A 62 -21.70 -14.25 -10.74
N GLU A 63 -22.99 -13.94 -10.93
CA GLU A 63 -23.90 -14.66 -11.83
C GLU A 63 -23.37 -14.78 -13.27
N THR A 64 -22.52 -13.84 -13.71
CA THR A 64 -21.94 -13.84 -15.05
C THR A 64 -20.97 -15.00 -15.29
N MET A 65 -20.37 -15.57 -14.23
CA MET A 65 -19.39 -16.66 -14.31
C MET A 65 -20.01 -18.01 -14.71
N HIS A 66 -21.30 -18.21 -14.41
CA HIS A 66 -22.03 -19.45 -14.73
C HIS A 66 -22.94 -19.29 -15.96
N ALA A 67 -22.99 -18.07 -16.54
CA ALA A 67 -23.81 -17.81 -17.70
C ALA A 67 -23.29 -18.60 -18.91
N GLN A 68 -24.18 -19.26 -19.65
CA GLN A 68 -23.82 -20.05 -20.83
C GLN A 68 -24.13 -19.31 -22.13
N ASP A 69 -23.26 -19.47 -23.11
CA ASP A 69 -23.46 -19.02 -24.50
C ASP A 69 -24.49 -19.91 -25.25
N SER A 70 -24.64 -19.74 -26.57
CA SER A 70 -25.54 -20.58 -27.38
C SER A 70 -25.03 -22.02 -27.56
N GLY A 71 -23.73 -22.27 -27.35
CA GLY A 71 -23.07 -23.58 -27.34
C GLY A 71 -23.07 -24.26 -25.96
N GLY A 72 -23.67 -23.65 -24.93
CA GLY A 72 -23.63 -24.17 -23.55
C GLY A 72 -22.30 -23.90 -22.83
N ARG A 73 -21.37 -23.17 -23.46
CA ARG A 73 -20.04 -22.88 -22.92
C ARG A 73 -20.14 -21.74 -21.91
N THR A 74 -19.38 -21.86 -20.84
CA THR A 74 -19.24 -20.82 -19.81
C THR A 74 -17.99 -19.95 -20.07
N PRO A 75 -17.84 -18.81 -19.38
CA PRO A 75 -16.62 -18.00 -19.42
C PRO A 75 -15.33 -18.80 -19.17
N LEU A 76 -15.41 -19.83 -18.32
CA LEU A 76 -14.29 -20.73 -18.02
C LEU A 76 -13.87 -21.57 -19.24
N HIS A 77 -14.82 -21.98 -20.09
CA HIS A 77 -14.51 -22.67 -21.35
C HIS A 77 -13.76 -21.76 -22.33
N TYR A 78 -14.09 -20.46 -22.36
CA TYR A 78 -13.40 -19.49 -23.19
C TYR A 78 -11.97 -19.25 -22.69
N ALA A 79 -11.78 -19.17 -21.36
CA ALA A 79 -10.47 -19.00 -20.76
C ALA A 79 -9.53 -20.17 -21.06
N ALA A 80 -10.04 -21.41 -21.16
CA ALA A 80 -9.24 -22.58 -21.51
C ALA A 80 -8.62 -22.52 -22.91
N THR A 81 -9.20 -21.71 -23.82
CA THR A 81 -8.70 -21.54 -25.20
C THR A 81 -7.59 -20.50 -25.32
N LEU A 82 -7.31 -19.73 -24.25
CA LEU A 82 -6.35 -18.63 -24.30
C LEU A 82 -4.90 -19.13 -24.21
N PRO A 83 -3.96 -18.49 -24.93
CA PRO A 83 -2.53 -18.79 -24.85
C PRO A 83 -1.88 -18.02 -23.68
N ASP A 84 -2.38 -18.18 -22.46
CA ASP A 84 -2.00 -17.39 -21.28
C ASP A 84 -1.48 -18.25 -20.11
N ASN A 85 -1.08 -19.50 -20.41
CA ASN A 85 -0.71 -20.52 -19.42
C ASN A 85 -1.79 -20.77 -18.34
N GLY A 86 -3.07 -20.51 -18.65
CA GLY A 86 -4.17 -20.71 -17.71
C GLY A 86 -4.36 -19.59 -16.70
N HIS A 87 -3.79 -18.40 -16.94
CA HIS A 87 -3.95 -17.24 -16.05
C HIS A 87 -5.42 -16.81 -15.88
N PHE A 88 -6.16 -16.67 -16.97
CA PHE A 88 -7.58 -16.33 -16.93
C PHE A 88 -8.41 -17.48 -16.36
N TYR A 89 -8.00 -18.73 -16.61
CA TYR A 89 -8.65 -19.91 -16.08
C TYR A 89 -8.54 -19.94 -14.54
N SER A 90 -7.33 -19.81 -14.01
CA SER A 90 -7.07 -19.75 -12.56
C SER A 90 -7.75 -18.54 -11.91
N LEU A 91 -7.74 -17.38 -12.56
CA LEU A 91 -8.41 -16.17 -12.06
C LEU A 91 -9.92 -16.38 -11.91
N LEU A 92 -10.58 -17.03 -12.87
CA LEU A 92 -12.01 -17.34 -12.77
C LEU A 92 -12.30 -18.38 -11.67
N ILE A 93 -11.44 -19.39 -11.51
CA ILE A 93 -11.57 -20.37 -10.42
C ILE A 93 -11.45 -19.68 -9.05
N THR A 94 -10.47 -18.81 -8.85
CA THR A 94 -10.31 -18.03 -7.61
C THR A 94 -11.51 -17.14 -7.32
N LEU A 95 -12.19 -16.65 -8.35
CA LEU A 95 -13.39 -15.84 -8.23
C LEU A 95 -14.67 -16.67 -8.01
N GLY A 96 -14.59 -18.01 -8.01
CA GLY A 96 -15.70 -18.91 -7.71
C GLY A 96 -16.41 -19.52 -8.93
N ALA A 97 -15.76 -19.59 -10.09
CA ALA A 97 -16.34 -20.23 -11.27
C ALA A 97 -16.41 -21.76 -11.13
N ASP A 98 -17.55 -22.35 -11.51
CA ASP A 98 -17.75 -23.80 -11.46
C ASP A 98 -17.04 -24.53 -12.60
N LYS A 99 -16.12 -25.44 -12.25
CA LYS A 99 -15.40 -26.30 -13.20
C LYS A 99 -16.22 -27.46 -13.76
N ALA A 100 -17.33 -27.80 -13.11
CA ALA A 100 -18.14 -28.98 -13.42
C ALA A 100 -19.21 -28.74 -14.50
N ILE A 101 -19.42 -27.49 -14.93
CA ILE A 101 -20.43 -27.18 -15.94
C ILE A 101 -19.99 -27.74 -17.29
N LEU A 102 -20.89 -28.47 -17.95
CA LEU A 102 -20.67 -29.06 -19.26
C LEU A 102 -21.25 -28.16 -20.36
N ASP A 103 -20.56 -28.10 -21.49
CA ASP A 103 -21.09 -27.51 -22.71
C ASP A 103 -22.08 -28.46 -23.42
N LYS A 104 -22.64 -28.02 -24.56
CA LYS A 104 -23.57 -28.85 -25.36
C LYS A 104 -22.93 -30.08 -25.98
N SER A 105 -21.60 -30.15 -26.03
CA SER A 105 -20.86 -31.35 -26.47
C SER A 105 -20.55 -32.30 -25.32
N GLY A 106 -20.99 -31.98 -24.09
CA GLY A 106 -20.76 -32.78 -22.90
C GLY A 106 -19.34 -32.67 -22.35
N LYS A 107 -18.58 -31.64 -22.75
CA LYS A 107 -17.18 -31.43 -22.34
C LYS A 107 -17.09 -30.36 -21.25
N THR A 108 -16.15 -30.52 -20.32
CA THR A 108 -15.84 -29.51 -19.28
C THR A 108 -14.82 -28.50 -19.79
N ALA A 109 -14.70 -27.36 -19.12
CA ALA A 109 -13.64 -26.39 -19.41
C ALA A 109 -12.23 -26.97 -19.20
N GLU A 110 -12.05 -27.91 -18.25
CA GLU A 110 -10.76 -28.58 -18.01
C GLU A 110 -10.37 -29.51 -19.16
N TYR A 111 -11.34 -30.15 -19.82
CA TYR A 111 -11.08 -30.99 -20.99
C TYR A 111 -10.41 -30.18 -22.12
N TYR A 112 -10.85 -28.93 -22.35
CA TYR A 112 -10.27 -28.06 -23.38
C TYR A 112 -8.89 -27.50 -23.04
N LEU A 113 -8.48 -27.47 -21.75
CA LEU A 113 -7.09 -27.15 -21.38
C LEU A 113 -6.12 -28.23 -21.85
N LYS A 114 -6.55 -29.50 -21.80
CA LYS A 114 -5.76 -30.67 -22.19
C LYS A 114 -5.81 -30.89 -23.71
N ASN A 115 -6.97 -30.66 -24.33
CA ASN A 115 -7.22 -30.90 -25.75
C ASN A 115 -7.48 -29.57 -26.48
N LYS A 116 -6.41 -28.76 -26.65
CA LYS A 116 -6.49 -27.41 -27.25
C LYS A 116 -6.87 -27.41 -28.74
N GLU A 117 -6.79 -28.56 -29.42
CA GLU A 117 -7.16 -28.73 -30.83
C GLU A 117 -8.68 -28.76 -31.05
N ASP A 118 -9.46 -29.20 -30.06
CA ASP A 118 -10.91 -29.36 -30.17
C ASP A 118 -11.68 -28.03 -30.13
N LEU A 119 -11.11 -27.00 -29.50
CA LEU A 119 -11.68 -25.67 -29.40
C LEU A 119 -10.57 -24.63 -29.38
N THR A 120 -10.31 -24.01 -30.54
CA THR A 120 -9.29 -22.98 -30.65
C THR A 120 -9.87 -21.58 -30.45
N ARG A 121 -9.05 -20.67 -29.94
CA ARG A 121 -9.42 -19.24 -29.84
C ARG A 121 -9.77 -18.64 -31.20
N GLU A 122 -9.12 -19.11 -32.26
CA GLU A 122 -9.34 -18.65 -33.63
C GLU A 122 -10.77 -18.96 -34.11
N MET A 123 -11.31 -20.13 -33.77
CA MET A 123 -12.71 -20.48 -34.06
C MET A 123 -13.70 -19.55 -33.34
N LEU A 124 -13.38 -19.12 -32.11
CA LEU A 124 -14.20 -18.16 -31.37
C LEU A 124 -14.07 -16.73 -31.91
N LEU A 125 -12.89 -16.37 -32.43
CA LEU A 125 -12.63 -15.06 -33.04
C LEU A 125 -13.15 -14.95 -34.49
N ALA A 126 -13.36 -16.07 -35.18
CA ALA A 126 -13.86 -16.09 -36.56
C ALA A 126 -15.21 -15.36 -36.70
N GLU A 127 -16.08 -15.47 -35.70
CA GLU A 127 -17.37 -14.76 -35.61
C GLU A 127 -17.23 -13.23 -35.45
N TYR A 128 -16.02 -12.72 -35.24
CA TYR A 128 -15.71 -11.30 -35.01
C TYR A 128 -14.86 -10.66 -36.13
N GLN A 129 -14.61 -11.38 -37.23
CA GLN A 129 -13.72 -10.97 -38.34
C GLN A 129 -14.15 -9.66 -39.03
N ASP A 130 -15.47 -9.38 -39.13
CA ASP A 130 -16.00 -8.19 -39.81
C ASP A 130 -15.84 -6.86 -39.04
N ARG A 131 -15.27 -6.89 -37.83
CA ARG A 131 -15.07 -5.70 -37.00
C ARG A 131 -13.70 -5.78 -36.33
N PRO A 132 -12.57 -5.45 -36.99
CA PRO A 132 -11.26 -5.58 -36.37
C PRO A 132 -11.11 -4.58 -35.21
N VAL A 133 -10.68 -5.07 -34.06
CA VAL A 133 -10.27 -4.26 -32.89
C VAL A 133 -8.87 -4.72 -32.52
N PRO A 134 -7.95 -3.82 -32.11
CA PRO A 134 -6.62 -4.23 -31.67
C PRO A 134 -6.73 -5.29 -30.56
N ILE A 135 -6.31 -6.52 -30.88
CA ILE A 135 -6.21 -7.60 -29.90
C ILE A 135 -5.04 -7.22 -29.02
N ASP A 136 -5.33 -6.93 -27.75
CA ASP A 136 -4.28 -6.69 -26.78
C ASP A 136 -3.64 -8.03 -26.40
N THR A 137 -2.61 -8.38 -27.14
CA THR A 137 -1.74 -9.51 -26.81
C THR A 137 -0.71 -9.15 -25.75
N SER A 138 -0.62 -7.88 -25.34
CA SER A 138 0.40 -7.43 -24.38
C SER A 138 0.15 -7.93 -22.96
N GLY A 139 -1.13 -8.20 -22.60
CA GLY A 139 -1.50 -8.89 -21.36
C GLY A 139 -1.55 -10.42 -21.47
N LEU A 140 -1.40 -10.98 -22.67
CA LEU A 140 -1.44 -12.43 -22.94
C LEU A 140 -0.04 -13.02 -23.15
N ASN A 141 0.92 -12.21 -23.61
CA ASN A 141 2.31 -12.59 -23.77
C ASN A 141 3.12 -12.14 -22.55
N PHE A 142 3.60 -13.10 -21.75
CA PHE A 142 4.62 -12.88 -20.72
C PHE A 142 6.01 -12.49 -21.31
N ASN A 143 6.11 -12.32 -22.63
CA ASN A 143 7.33 -12.05 -23.41
C ASN A 143 7.75 -10.56 -23.43
N ARG A 144 7.75 -9.85 -22.30
CA ARG A 144 8.33 -8.49 -22.25
C ARG A 144 9.57 -8.33 -21.36
N TYR A 145 10.12 -9.44 -20.86
CA TYR A 145 11.43 -9.41 -20.20
C TYR A 145 12.50 -10.11 -21.06
N SER A 146 13.26 -9.27 -21.77
CA SER A 146 14.49 -9.57 -22.53
C SER A 146 14.37 -10.47 -23.77
N ASP A 147 14.90 -9.98 -24.90
CA ASP A 147 15.03 -10.72 -26.15
C ASP A 147 15.86 -12.02 -26.02
N LYS A 148 16.52 -12.26 -24.87
CA LYS A 148 17.24 -13.51 -24.57
C LYS A 148 16.38 -14.61 -23.93
N GLY A 149 15.32 -14.25 -23.21
CA GLY A 149 14.39 -15.23 -22.62
C GLY A 149 13.53 -15.94 -23.67
N GLY A 150 13.24 -15.25 -24.78
CA GLY A 150 12.53 -15.82 -25.92
C GLY A 150 13.34 -16.84 -26.73
N GLU A 151 14.67 -16.73 -26.77
CA GLU A 151 15.55 -17.69 -27.44
C GLU A 151 15.65 -19.02 -26.67
N LEU A 152 15.76 -18.98 -25.34
CA LEU A 152 15.76 -20.18 -24.48
C LEU A 152 14.47 -21.00 -24.58
N LEU A 153 13.32 -20.34 -24.78
CA LEU A 153 12.03 -21.00 -24.99
C LEU A 153 11.90 -21.62 -26.38
N ARG A 154 12.66 -21.11 -27.36
CA ARG A 154 12.71 -21.62 -28.73
C ARG A 154 13.57 -22.89 -28.87
N GLU A 155 14.50 -23.08 -27.93
CA GLU A 155 15.37 -24.26 -27.81
C GLU A 155 14.73 -25.45 -27.07
N GLY A 156 13.44 -25.37 -26.71
CA GLY A 156 12.67 -26.55 -26.27
C GLY A 156 12.69 -26.82 -24.77
N TYR A 157 13.01 -25.84 -23.92
CA TYR A 157 12.79 -25.97 -22.48
C TYR A 157 11.31 -25.71 -22.14
N PRO A 158 10.53 -26.73 -21.72
CA PRO A 158 9.12 -26.55 -21.40
C PRO A 158 8.94 -25.67 -20.15
N ILE A 159 7.98 -24.74 -20.22
CA ILE A 159 7.59 -23.88 -19.10
C ILE A 159 6.80 -24.70 -18.07
N PHE A 160 7.19 -24.60 -16.80
CA PHE A 160 6.72 -25.44 -15.69
C PHE A 160 5.19 -25.51 -15.55
N LYS A 161 4.67 -26.70 -15.23
CA LYS A 161 3.27 -26.89 -14.77
C LYS A 161 3.07 -26.31 -13.37
N ALA A 162 1.81 -26.09 -12.95
CA ALA A 162 1.49 -25.50 -11.65
C ALA A 162 2.11 -26.25 -10.45
N GLU A 163 2.20 -27.58 -10.52
CA GLU A 163 2.82 -28.43 -9.49
C GLU A 163 4.35 -28.28 -9.46
N GLU A 164 4.98 -28.20 -10.63
CA GLU A 164 6.42 -27.99 -10.78
C GLU A 164 6.84 -26.59 -10.29
N GLY A 165 6.00 -25.57 -10.55
CA GLY A 165 6.20 -24.22 -10.03
C GLY A 165 6.11 -24.14 -8.50
N GLN A 166 5.20 -24.92 -7.89
CA GLN A 166 5.06 -24.98 -6.43
C GLN A 166 6.26 -25.67 -5.77
N TYR A 167 6.78 -26.75 -6.38
CA TYR A 167 8.01 -27.40 -5.94
C TYR A 167 9.22 -26.47 -6.04
N LEU A 168 9.38 -25.75 -7.15
CA LEU A 168 10.49 -24.81 -7.35
C LEU A 168 10.38 -23.60 -6.41
N ALA A 169 9.18 -23.07 -6.18
CA ALA A 169 8.98 -21.99 -5.23
C ALA A 169 9.30 -22.41 -3.79
N ALA A 170 8.94 -23.64 -3.39
CA ALA A 170 9.25 -24.18 -2.07
C ALA A 170 10.74 -24.49 -1.88
N SER A 171 11.39 -25.06 -2.91
CA SER A 171 12.75 -25.60 -2.76
C SER A 171 13.85 -24.61 -3.14
N LEU A 172 13.59 -23.74 -4.12
CA LEU A 172 14.57 -22.78 -4.64
C LEU A 172 14.19 -21.32 -4.35
N GLY A 173 12.98 -21.05 -3.88
CA GLY A 173 12.48 -19.69 -3.68
C GLY A 173 13.32 -18.90 -2.67
N GLU A 174 13.45 -19.41 -1.45
CA GLU A 174 14.21 -18.75 -0.38
C GLU A 174 15.70 -18.53 -0.72
N PRO A 175 16.47 -19.56 -1.17
CA PRO A 175 17.89 -19.36 -1.48
C PRO A 175 18.11 -18.41 -2.66
N LEU A 176 17.25 -18.45 -3.69
CA LEU A 176 17.36 -17.53 -4.82
C LEU A 176 16.97 -16.09 -4.45
N ILE A 177 15.94 -15.90 -3.63
CA ILE A 177 15.53 -14.56 -3.17
C ILE A 177 16.67 -13.93 -2.38
N LYS A 178 17.24 -14.65 -1.40
CA LYS A 178 18.34 -14.14 -0.58
C LYS A 178 19.59 -13.85 -1.42
N GLY A 179 20.00 -14.80 -2.28
CA GLY A 179 21.19 -14.61 -3.12
C GLY A 179 21.06 -13.49 -4.15
N LEU A 180 19.89 -13.36 -4.79
CA LEU A 180 19.65 -12.26 -5.74
C LEU A 180 19.56 -10.91 -5.03
N THR A 181 19.01 -10.87 -3.81
CA THR A 181 18.96 -9.64 -3.00
C THR A 181 20.37 -9.18 -2.64
N GLU A 182 21.25 -10.10 -2.26
CA GLU A 182 22.64 -9.80 -1.93
C GLU A 182 23.45 -9.34 -3.16
N VAL A 183 23.29 -10.02 -4.30
CA VAL A 183 23.88 -9.58 -5.57
C VAL A 183 23.39 -8.18 -5.96
N ALA A 184 22.11 -7.87 -5.71
CA ALA A 184 21.55 -6.54 -5.99
C ALA A 184 22.13 -5.44 -5.08
N GLN A 185 22.44 -5.77 -3.81
CA GLN A 185 23.00 -4.84 -2.83
C GLN A 185 24.51 -4.62 -3.04
N LEU A 186 25.28 -5.71 -3.17
CA LEU A 186 26.75 -5.65 -3.23
C LEU A 186 27.28 -5.33 -4.63
N ARG A 187 26.49 -5.59 -5.68
CA ARG A 187 26.88 -5.46 -7.09
C ARG A 187 28.28 -6.01 -7.38
N PRO A 188 28.53 -7.30 -7.08
CA PRO A 188 29.82 -7.91 -7.28
C PRO A 188 30.23 -7.89 -8.77
N PRO A 189 31.53 -7.89 -9.09
CA PRO A 189 32.03 -7.79 -10.47
C PRO A 189 31.55 -8.94 -11.36
N ASN A 190 31.28 -10.11 -10.78
CA ASN A 190 30.71 -11.27 -11.48
C ASN A 190 29.48 -11.81 -10.71
N PRO A 191 28.26 -11.32 -11.01
CA PRO A 191 27.05 -11.65 -10.25
C PRO A 191 26.66 -13.12 -10.34
N ILE A 192 26.94 -13.78 -11.47
CA ILE A 192 26.60 -15.20 -11.68
C ILE A 192 27.48 -16.10 -10.80
N ILE A 193 28.79 -15.84 -10.77
CA ILE A 193 29.74 -16.60 -9.93
C ILE A 193 29.43 -16.37 -8.45
N HIS A 194 29.11 -15.13 -8.08
CA HIS A 194 28.73 -14.80 -6.72
C HIS A 194 27.46 -15.53 -6.29
N LEU A 195 26.42 -15.53 -7.12
CA LEU A 195 25.18 -16.25 -6.85
C LEU A 195 25.41 -17.76 -6.77
N ALA A 196 26.22 -18.34 -7.65
CA ALA A 196 26.54 -19.77 -7.61
C ALA A 196 27.27 -20.15 -6.31
N ASN A 197 28.26 -19.37 -5.88
CA ASN A 197 28.96 -19.59 -4.62
C ASN A 197 28.03 -19.41 -3.42
N PHE A 198 27.13 -18.43 -3.46
CA PHE A 198 26.14 -18.19 -2.41
C PHE A 198 25.20 -19.39 -2.27
N LEU A 199 24.61 -19.88 -3.37
CA LEU A 199 23.72 -21.04 -3.35
C LEU A 199 24.44 -22.30 -2.84
N LEU A 200 25.72 -22.46 -3.18
CA LEU A 200 26.53 -23.60 -2.75
C LEU A 200 26.91 -23.51 -1.25
N ALA A 201 27.10 -22.30 -0.72
CA ALA A 201 27.28 -22.06 0.70
C ALA A 201 25.97 -22.25 1.48
N PHE A 202 24.83 -21.82 0.91
CA PHE A 202 23.51 -21.95 1.50
C PHE A 202 23.14 -23.42 1.75
N ASN A 203 23.47 -24.30 0.79
CA ASN A 203 23.24 -25.74 0.95
C ASN A 203 24.11 -26.37 2.06
N LYS A 204 25.32 -25.85 2.30
CA LYS A 204 26.20 -26.32 3.38
C LYS A 204 25.75 -25.88 4.76
N SER A 205 25.00 -24.78 4.87
CA SER A 205 24.44 -24.32 6.14
C SER A 205 23.18 -25.07 6.58
N GLU A 206 22.47 -25.74 5.66
CA GLU A 206 21.28 -26.56 5.99
C GLU A 206 21.64 -27.93 6.59
N ASP A 207 22.77 -28.54 6.19
CA ASP A 207 23.23 -29.84 6.72
C ASP A 207 23.60 -29.82 8.23
N LEU A 208 23.65 -28.63 8.85
CA LEU A 208 23.96 -28.43 10.28
C LEU A 208 22.74 -28.10 11.15
N ALA A 209 21.52 -28.10 10.60
CA ALA A 209 20.30 -27.82 11.34
C ALA A 209 19.48 -29.10 11.57
N GLU A 210 19.59 -29.70 12.77
CA GLU A 210 18.64 -30.71 13.24
C GLU A 210 17.22 -30.11 13.46
N PRO A 211 16.16 -30.94 13.37
CA PRO A 211 14.81 -30.47 13.10
C PRO A 211 14.03 -30.04 14.36
N LEU A 212 13.83 -28.72 14.53
CA LEU A 212 12.79 -28.18 15.43
C LEU A 212 11.44 -28.07 14.71
N GLN A 213 10.77 -29.22 14.66
CA GLN A 213 9.33 -29.41 14.88
C GLN A 213 8.37 -28.24 14.57
N ARG A 214 7.65 -28.33 13.44
CA ARG A 214 6.22 -27.94 13.31
C ARG A 214 5.67 -28.38 11.95
N GLY A 215 4.79 -29.37 11.97
CA GLY A 215 4.13 -29.87 10.75
C GLY A 215 2.98 -30.83 11.02
N ILE A 216 1.88 -30.27 11.53
CA ILE A 216 0.50 -30.54 11.07
C ILE A 216 0.02 -32.01 11.10
N ARG A 217 -0.92 -32.25 12.02
CA ARG A 217 -1.84 -33.39 12.01
C ARG A 217 -2.59 -33.45 10.67
N SER A 218 -2.44 -34.56 9.95
CA SER A 218 -3.38 -35.01 8.93
C SER A 218 -3.90 -36.38 9.34
N ILE A 219 -5.22 -36.44 9.50
CA ILE A 219 -6.02 -37.64 9.69
C ILE A 219 -6.16 -38.28 8.31
N GLU A 220 -5.88 -39.59 8.19
CA GLU A 220 -6.74 -40.62 7.56
C GLU A 220 -5.97 -41.95 7.35
N GLY A 221 -6.64 -43.06 7.73
CA GLY A 221 -6.52 -44.34 7.03
C GLY A 221 -5.55 -45.40 7.56
N THR A 222 -6.00 -46.23 8.50
CA THR A 222 -5.63 -47.66 8.59
C THR A 222 -6.00 -48.37 7.26
N PRO A 223 -5.32 -49.46 6.82
CA PRO A 223 -5.20 -50.69 7.62
C PRO A 223 -3.92 -51.56 7.48
N GLU A 224 -3.79 -52.43 8.49
CA GLU A 224 -3.31 -53.81 8.45
C GLU A 224 -1.82 -54.16 8.19
N SER A 225 -1.14 -54.46 9.31
CA SER A 225 -0.77 -55.84 9.70
C SER A 225 0.73 -56.18 9.84
N ARG A 226 1.03 -56.74 11.03
CA ARG A 226 2.08 -57.73 11.39
C ARG A 226 3.51 -57.23 11.64
N ASP A 227 3.78 -56.97 12.92
CA ASP A 227 4.68 -57.72 13.84
C ASP A 227 6.11 -58.15 13.42
N PRO A 228 7.02 -58.32 14.42
CA PRO A 228 8.32 -57.67 14.51
C PRO A 228 9.47 -58.67 14.39
N LYS A 229 10.73 -58.20 14.55
CA LYS A 229 11.87 -58.86 15.22
C LYS A 229 13.18 -58.09 14.93
N GLU A 230 13.91 -57.68 15.99
CA GLU A 230 15.20 -58.29 16.43
C GLU A 230 16.33 -57.82 15.48
N ASP A 231 17.44 -57.20 15.88
CA ASP A 231 18.35 -57.40 17.03
C ASP A 231 19.24 -56.14 17.09
N GLU A 232 19.46 -55.54 18.26
CA GLU A 232 20.55 -55.86 19.21
C GLU A 232 21.97 -55.49 18.76
N ASN A 233 22.65 -54.85 19.73
CA ASN A 233 24.08 -54.64 19.91
C ASN A 233 24.73 -53.49 19.10
N GLY A 234 25.37 -52.51 19.73
CA GLY A 234 25.94 -52.47 21.07
C GLY A 234 27.45 -52.26 20.98
N ASN A 235 27.89 -51.04 21.32
CA ASN A 235 29.11 -50.69 22.05
C ASN A 235 29.39 -49.20 21.80
N GLN A 236 29.23 -48.33 22.81
CA GLN A 236 30.20 -48.08 23.90
C GLN A 236 31.53 -47.60 23.31
N MET A 237 31.73 -46.29 23.33
CA MET A 237 32.38 -45.51 24.40
C MET A 237 33.86 -45.38 24.05
N GLU A 238 34.31 -44.15 23.81
CA GLU A 238 35.55 -43.67 24.37
C GLU A 238 35.49 -42.14 24.45
N THR A 239 35.58 -41.68 25.69
CA THR A 239 35.81 -40.32 26.14
C THR A 239 37.26 -39.95 25.93
N ASP A 240 37.55 -38.70 25.57
CA ASP A 240 38.79 -38.04 26.02
C ASP A 240 38.55 -36.54 26.24
N GLU A 241 38.74 -36.19 27.51
CA GLU A 241 39.16 -34.93 28.13
C GLU A 241 40.43 -34.34 27.43
N ILE A 242 40.90 -33.08 27.48
CA ILE A 242 40.79 -31.91 28.37
C ILE A 242 41.59 -30.73 27.72
N GLU A 243 41.27 -29.48 28.10
CA GLU A 243 42.10 -28.21 28.06
C GLU A 243 42.58 -27.65 26.71
N SER A 244 42.90 -26.37 26.52
CA SER A 244 42.59 -25.03 27.07
C SER A 244 43.43 -24.07 26.21
N GLN A 245 42.94 -22.86 25.89
CA GLN A 245 43.71 -21.61 25.95
C GLN A 245 42.91 -20.41 25.43
N THR A 246 42.84 -19.43 26.31
CA THR A 246 42.42 -18.03 26.18
C THR A 246 43.44 -17.21 25.40
N GLU A 247 43.00 -16.18 24.67
CA GLU A 247 43.74 -14.91 24.52
C GLU A 247 42.79 -13.77 24.11
N GLU A 248 42.75 -12.73 24.96
CA GLU A 248 42.18 -11.39 24.75
C GLU A 248 43.26 -10.47 24.16
N ILE A 249 42.91 -9.50 23.31
CA ILE A 249 43.71 -8.29 23.08
C ILE A 249 42.77 -7.08 22.80
N GLU A 250 42.94 -6.03 23.61
CA GLU A 250 42.41 -4.66 23.51
C GLU A 250 43.40 -3.69 22.78
N ASP A 251 42.96 -2.42 22.67
CA ASP A 251 43.69 -1.15 22.47
C ASP A 251 43.96 -0.64 21.03
N GLU A 252 43.98 0.66 20.73
CA GLU A 252 43.42 1.93 21.25
C GLU A 252 43.86 3.04 20.24
N THR A 253 43.00 4.06 20.06
CA THR A 253 43.17 5.52 19.83
C THR A 253 44.31 6.16 18.99
N GLU A 254 44.00 7.29 18.32
CA GLU A 254 44.80 8.54 18.40
C GLU A 254 44.03 9.80 17.94
N ASP A 255 44.13 10.85 18.78
CA ASP A 255 43.61 12.22 18.64
C ASP A 255 44.48 13.11 17.75
N ASN A 256 43.93 14.21 17.22
CA ASN A 256 44.70 15.45 17.08
C ASN A 256 43.84 16.72 17.05
N ASN A 257 44.32 17.71 17.81
CA ASN A 257 43.62 18.92 18.23
C ASN A 257 44.43 20.15 17.76
N ASN A 258 43.80 21.25 17.32
CA ASN A 258 44.42 22.57 17.43
C ASN A 258 43.46 23.78 17.38
N LYS A 259 43.80 24.75 18.23
CA LYS A 259 43.10 25.94 18.75
C LYS A 259 42.97 27.15 17.80
N ARG A 260 42.00 28.03 18.15
CA ARG A 260 42.06 29.51 18.46
C ARG A 260 40.70 30.16 18.09
N LYS A 261 40.15 31.25 18.68
CA LYS A 261 40.26 32.05 19.92
C LYS A 261 39.09 33.09 19.87
N ASP A 262 38.38 33.28 20.98
CA ASP A 262 37.73 34.46 21.60
C ASP A 262 37.30 35.70 20.77
N GLU A 263 36.06 36.20 20.99
CA GLU A 263 35.74 37.55 21.52
C GLU A 263 34.23 37.74 21.83
N ASP A 264 33.95 38.43 22.94
CA ASP A 264 32.70 38.66 23.70
C ASP A 264 31.71 39.65 23.02
N GLU A 265 30.37 39.56 23.20
CA GLU A 265 29.46 40.30 24.12
C GLU A 265 28.06 40.23 23.41
N GLU A 266 26.86 40.13 23.97
CA GLU A 266 26.23 40.72 25.16
C GLU A 266 24.99 39.89 25.54
N VAL A 267 24.68 39.87 26.84
CA VAL A 267 23.59 39.16 27.51
C VAL A 267 22.25 39.88 27.32
N VAL A 268 21.18 39.16 26.94
CA VAL A 268 19.80 39.51 27.34
C VAL A 268 19.08 38.23 27.77
N GLU A 269 18.79 38.17 29.06
CA GLU A 269 18.02 37.13 29.72
C GLU A 269 16.55 37.12 29.28
N GLY A 270 16.01 35.92 29.08
CA GLY A 270 14.60 35.66 28.79
C GLY A 270 14.38 34.17 28.54
N VAL A 271 14.25 33.43 29.64
CA VAL A 271 14.07 31.97 29.74
C VAL A 271 12.89 31.47 28.91
N ASP A 272 13.12 30.43 28.10
CA ASP A 272 12.17 29.36 27.78
C ASP A 272 12.98 28.06 27.60
N GLU A 273 12.67 27.01 28.39
CA GLU A 273 13.42 25.74 28.51
C GLU A 273 13.35 24.80 27.28
N ASP A 274 12.98 25.30 26.09
CA ASP A 274 12.83 24.49 24.87
C ASP A 274 13.99 24.63 23.87
N ASP A 275 15.01 25.44 24.18
CA ASP A 275 16.17 25.73 23.33
C ASP A 275 17.43 24.99 23.80
N GLU A 276 17.33 23.67 24.01
CA GLU A 276 18.53 22.82 23.94
C GLU A 276 18.71 22.35 22.49
N ILE A 277 19.66 22.99 21.81
CA ILE A 277 20.21 22.52 20.54
C ILE A 277 20.95 21.21 20.85
N THR A 278 20.22 20.10 20.84
CA THR A 278 20.79 18.75 20.87
C THR A 278 20.86 18.20 19.45
N SER A 279 22.09 17.92 19.06
CA SER A 279 22.50 17.31 17.80
C SER A 279 22.08 15.84 17.76
N SER A 280 20.88 15.54 17.29
CA SER A 280 20.49 14.36 16.50
C SER A 280 18.96 14.33 16.37
N PRO A 281 18.40 14.08 15.16
CA PRO A 281 16.96 13.96 15.01
C PRO A 281 16.54 12.57 15.50
N GLU A 282 16.32 12.43 16.80
CA GLU A 282 15.49 11.32 17.27
C GLU A 282 14.07 11.57 16.73
N PRO A 283 13.45 10.62 16.01
CA PRO A 283 12.08 10.77 15.59
C PRO A 283 11.22 10.76 16.85
N GLU A 284 10.48 11.85 17.10
CA GLU A 284 9.43 11.88 18.13
C GLU A 284 8.62 10.58 18.01
N GLU A 285 8.60 9.75 19.06
CA GLU A 285 7.91 8.46 19.04
C GLU A 285 6.44 8.68 18.70
N ASN A 286 5.97 8.10 17.58
CA ASN A 286 4.56 8.14 17.20
C ASN A 286 3.72 7.58 18.37
N SER A 287 2.70 8.34 18.80
CA SER A 287 1.86 7.96 19.95
C SER A 287 0.88 6.84 19.61
N PHE A 288 0.57 6.67 18.33
CA PHE A 288 -0.12 5.52 17.76
C PHE A 288 0.83 4.54 17.08
N LYS A 289 0.44 3.26 17.02
CA LYS A 289 1.21 2.26 16.28
C LYS A 289 1.18 2.53 14.78
N PRO A 290 2.31 2.34 14.07
CA PRO A 290 2.34 2.50 12.61
C PRO A 290 1.42 1.47 11.96
N VAL A 291 0.60 1.92 11.02
CA VAL A 291 -0.42 1.08 10.37
C VAL A 291 -0.11 0.91 8.90
N ASN A 292 -0.19 -0.32 8.42
CA ASN A 292 -0.08 -0.63 7.00
C ASN A 292 -1.29 -0.04 6.25
N ARG A 293 -1.00 0.71 5.19
CA ARG A 293 -1.99 1.36 4.31
C ARG A 293 -1.79 0.86 2.89
N ASP A 294 -2.88 0.79 2.14
CA ASP A 294 -2.83 0.41 0.74
C ASP A 294 -2.40 1.58 -0.18
N GLU A 295 -2.36 1.33 -1.49
CA GLU A 295 -2.00 2.32 -2.50
C GLU A 295 -2.96 3.53 -2.59
N HIS A 296 -4.15 3.43 -1.99
CA HIS A 296 -5.16 4.47 -1.89
C HIS A 296 -5.14 5.18 -0.53
N GLY A 297 -4.21 4.82 0.37
CA GLY A 297 -4.15 5.35 1.72
C GLY A 297 -5.19 4.74 2.68
N GLN A 298 -5.90 3.69 2.29
CA GLN A 298 -6.87 3.04 3.16
C GLN A 298 -6.16 2.12 4.15
N SER A 299 -6.51 2.27 5.43
CA SER A 299 -6.10 1.36 6.49
C SER A 299 -7.19 0.34 6.80
N MET A 300 -6.89 -0.66 7.63
CA MET A 300 -7.88 -1.62 8.13
C MET A 300 -9.11 -0.95 8.75
N LEU A 301 -8.94 0.21 9.39
CA LEU A 301 -10.05 0.99 9.95
C LEU A 301 -11.01 1.51 8.88
N HIS A 302 -10.50 1.92 7.71
CA HIS A 302 -11.33 2.39 6.59
C HIS A 302 -12.21 1.25 6.06
N PHE A 303 -11.64 0.06 5.90
CA PHE A 303 -12.39 -1.13 5.47
C PHE A 303 -13.38 -1.62 6.53
N ALA A 304 -13.01 -1.54 7.81
CA ALA A 304 -13.90 -1.89 8.91
C ALA A 304 -15.08 -0.91 9.01
N ALA A 305 -14.83 0.40 8.83
CA ALA A 305 -15.84 1.44 8.92
C ALA A 305 -16.91 1.32 7.83
N ALA A 306 -16.54 0.84 6.64
CA ALA A 306 -17.46 0.59 5.53
C ALA A 306 -18.35 -0.66 5.71
N ARG A 307 -18.10 -1.49 6.73
CA ARG A 307 -18.82 -2.75 6.97
C ARG A 307 -19.58 -2.68 8.28
N SER A 308 -20.82 -3.17 8.27
CA SER A 308 -21.58 -3.32 9.51
C SER A 308 -20.94 -4.45 10.32
N GLN A 309 -20.52 -4.13 11.54
CA GLN A 309 -19.94 -5.07 12.48
C GLN A 309 -20.88 -5.24 13.68
N GLY A 310 -20.59 -6.23 14.53
CA GLY A 310 -21.29 -6.38 15.81
C GLY A 310 -21.18 -5.13 16.69
N ARG A 311 -22.07 -5.02 17.67
CA ARG A 311 -22.05 -3.91 18.65
C ARG A 311 -20.66 -3.81 19.31
N ASN A 312 -20.14 -2.59 19.43
CA ASN A 312 -18.82 -2.27 19.99
C ASN A 312 -17.60 -2.84 19.24
N ALA A 313 -17.77 -3.53 18.11
CA ALA A 313 -16.64 -4.11 17.39
C ALA A 313 -15.64 -3.06 16.91
N MET A 314 -16.12 -1.90 16.44
CA MET A 314 -15.25 -0.79 16.00
C MET A 314 -14.38 -0.24 17.14
N PHE A 315 -14.97 -0.09 18.33
CA PHE A 315 -14.26 0.38 19.52
C PHE A 315 -13.18 -0.62 19.97
N GLN A 316 -13.51 -1.92 19.99
CA GLN A 316 -12.55 -2.98 20.32
C GLN A 316 -11.40 -3.04 19.31
N LEU A 317 -11.71 -2.95 18.02
CA LEU A 317 -10.71 -2.92 16.96
C LEU A 317 -9.74 -1.74 17.12
N LEU A 318 -10.24 -0.55 17.43
CA LEU A 318 -9.41 0.63 17.69
C LEU A 318 -8.50 0.44 18.90
N GLN A 319 -9.00 -0.18 19.98
CA GLN A 319 -8.20 -0.49 21.17
C GLN A 319 -7.11 -1.53 20.92
N GLU A 320 -7.42 -2.59 20.18
CA GLU A 320 -6.47 -3.67 19.90
C GLU A 320 -5.39 -3.25 18.91
N MET A 321 -5.80 -2.57 17.83
CA MET A 321 -4.88 -2.12 16.78
C MET A 321 -4.07 -0.90 17.19
N ASP A 322 -4.60 -0.09 18.12
CA ASP A 322 -3.97 1.16 18.57
C ASP A 322 -3.59 2.09 17.41
N SER A 323 -4.48 2.12 16.42
CA SER A 323 -4.31 2.82 15.15
C SER A 323 -4.90 4.22 15.24
N ASN A 324 -4.25 5.18 14.58
CA ASN A 324 -4.73 6.55 14.47
C ASN A 324 -6.04 6.61 13.61
N PRO A 325 -7.21 6.98 14.18
CA PRO A 325 -8.46 7.14 13.43
C PRO A 325 -8.51 8.39 12.53
N GLY A 326 -7.59 9.34 12.71
CA GLY A 326 -7.48 10.58 11.95
C GLY A 326 -6.86 10.42 10.56
N LEU A 327 -6.32 9.24 10.23
CA LEU A 327 -5.75 8.97 8.91
C LEU A 327 -6.83 9.09 7.82
N ARG A 328 -6.49 9.76 6.72
CA ARG A 328 -7.41 10.03 5.59
C ARG A 328 -6.99 9.30 4.32
N ASP A 329 -7.94 8.75 3.58
CA ASP A 329 -7.70 8.12 2.28
C ASP A 329 -7.36 9.15 1.16
N SER A 330 -7.14 8.66 -0.06
CA SER A 330 -6.88 9.50 -1.24
C SER A 330 -8.02 10.46 -1.60
N LEU A 331 -9.21 10.28 -1.02
CA LEU A 331 -10.39 11.13 -1.21
C LEU A 331 -10.62 12.06 0.01
N TYR A 332 -9.62 12.18 0.89
CA TYR A 332 -9.65 13.03 2.08
C TYR A 332 -10.61 12.56 3.19
N ARG A 333 -11.06 11.30 3.14
CA ARG A 333 -12.04 10.76 4.11
C ARG A 333 -11.35 9.99 5.22
N THR A 334 -11.77 10.24 6.45
CA THR A 334 -11.41 9.44 7.63
C THR A 334 -12.25 8.16 7.71
N ALA A 335 -11.89 7.25 8.59
CA ALA A 335 -12.73 6.07 8.89
C ALA A 335 -14.13 6.49 9.37
N ARG A 336 -14.24 7.59 10.14
CA ARG A 336 -15.53 8.14 10.59
C ARG A 336 -16.39 8.63 9.43
N ASP A 337 -15.80 9.39 8.50
CA ASP A 337 -16.53 9.91 7.33
C ASP A 337 -17.05 8.76 6.43
N ILE A 338 -16.30 7.66 6.34
CA ILE A 338 -16.74 6.46 5.60
C ILE A 338 -17.92 5.78 6.30
N ALA A 339 -17.91 5.69 7.63
CA ALA A 339 -19.01 5.15 8.40
C ALA A 339 -20.28 6.01 8.25
N GLU A 340 -20.12 7.34 8.25
CA GLU A 340 -21.20 8.30 7.99
C GLU A 340 -21.77 8.16 6.57
N GLN A 341 -20.91 8.10 5.56
CA GLN A 341 -21.34 7.88 4.15
C GLN A 341 -22.05 6.55 3.93
N SER A 342 -21.71 5.54 4.74
CA SER A 342 -22.30 4.20 4.69
C SER A 342 -23.53 4.07 5.62
N ASP A 343 -23.89 5.14 6.34
CA ASP A 343 -24.96 5.21 7.34
C ASP A 343 -24.88 4.10 8.42
N ILE A 344 -23.67 3.83 8.93
CA ILE A 344 -23.41 2.83 9.97
C ILE A 344 -23.18 3.53 11.30
N GLN A 345 -24.27 3.90 11.96
CA GLN A 345 -24.25 4.66 13.22
C GLN A 345 -23.49 3.95 14.35
N GLU A 346 -23.49 2.62 14.38
CA GLU A 346 -22.72 1.85 15.37
C GLU A 346 -21.21 2.08 15.26
N ASN A 347 -20.68 2.22 14.03
CA ASN A 347 -19.27 2.47 13.79
C ASN A 347 -18.90 3.90 14.15
N ILE A 348 -19.76 4.88 13.83
CA ILE A 348 -19.60 6.30 14.21
C ILE A 348 -19.48 6.41 15.73
N ARG A 349 -20.45 5.85 16.47
CA ARG A 349 -20.44 5.80 17.93
C ARG A 349 -19.21 5.07 18.49
N GLY A 350 -18.79 3.98 17.83
CA GLY A 350 -17.59 3.24 18.23
C GLY A 350 -16.31 4.07 18.13
N ILE A 351 -16.18 4.90 17.09
CA ILE A 351 -15.05 5.82 16.90
C ILE A 351 -15.11 6.99 17.90
N ASP A 352 -16.28 7.60 18.11
CA ASP A 352 -16.43 8.69 19.09
C ASP A 352 -16.10 8.24 20.50
N ARG A 353 -16.66 7.10 20.89
CA ARG A 353 -16.40 6.50 22.18
C ARG A 353 -14.91 6.22 22.39
N TYR A 354 -14.17 5.88 21.33
CA TYR A 354 -12.72 5.72 21.40
C TYR A 354 -12.01 7.04 21.67
N VAL A 355 -12.34 8.11 20.92
CA VAL A 355 -11.76 9.45 21.14
C VAL A 355 -12.08 9.99 22.54
N VAL A 356 -13.33 9.83 22.99
CA VAL A 356 -13.74 10.17 24.35
C VAL A 356 -13.00 9.33 25.39
N ALA A 357 -12.75 8.04 25.12
CA ALA A 357 -11.98 7.19 26.03
C ALA A 357 -10.52 7.64 26.14
N LEU A 358 -9.88 8.09 25.05
CA LEU A 358 -8.53 8.69 25.11
C LEU A 358 -8.51 9.92 26.03
N ALA A 359 -9.51 10.80 25.88
CA ALA A 359 -9.64 11.99 26.69
C ALA A 359 -9.90 11.67 28.17
N ALA A 360 -10.79 10.72 28.45
CA ALA A 360 -11.09 10.27 29.81
C ALA A 360 -9.88 9.64 30.53
N ARG A 361 -9.00 8.98 29.78
CA ARG A 361 -7.74 8.40 30.30
C ARG A 361 -6.62 9.41 30.49
N GLY A 362 -6.74 10.61 29.94
CA GLY A 362 -5.70 11.63 30.01
C GLY A 362 -4.63 11.49 28.94
N GLU A 363 -4.90 10.77 27.85
CA GLU A 363 -3.94 10.52 26.76
C GLU A 363 -3.79 11.75 25.84
N GLU A 364 -3.25 12.86 26.37
CA GLU A 364 -3.10 14.14 25.65
C GLU A 364 -2.27 13.99 24.37
N ASN A 365 -1.15 13.26 24.41
CA ASN A 365 -0.25 13.10 23.26
C ASN A 365 -0.95 12.48 22.04
N ARG A 366 -1.87 11.53 22.26
CA ARG A 366 -2.65 10.91 21.20
C ARG A 366 -3.69 11.85 20.62
N LEU A 367 -4.38 12.62 21.46
CA LEU A 367 -5.30 13.67 21.01
C LEU A 367 -4.55 14.77 20.23
N ARG A 368 -3.33 15.09 20.64
CA ARG A 368 -2.43 16.00 19.94
C ARG A 368 -2.02 15.45 18.57
N GLU A 369 -1.68 14.17 18.47
CA GLU A 369 -1.40 13.54 17.17
C GLU A 369 -2.63 13.56 16.24
N LEU A 370 -3.84 13.33 16.77
CA LEU A 370 -5.09 13.49 16.01
C LEU A 370 -5.26 14.92 15.47
N LEU A 371 -4.97 15.92 16.29
CA LEU A 371 -5.04 17.33 15.89
C LEU A 371 -3.99 17.67 14.81
N LEU A 372 -2.77 17.13 14.92
CA LEU A 372 -1.70 17.31 13.95
C LEU A 372 -2.00 16.63 12.61
N GLU A 373 -2.67 15.47 12.60
CA GLU A 373 -3.16 14.83 11.37
C GLU A 373 -4.36 15.55 10.74
N GLY A 374 -4.93 16.55 11.43
CA GLY A 374 -6.09 17.31 10.95
C GLY A 374 -7.40 16.54 11.09
N TYR A 375 -7.57 15.80 12.19
CA TYR A 375 -8.82 15.14 12.53
C TYR A 375 -9.82 16.19 13.07
N ASP A 376 -10.90 16.43 12.32
CA ASP A 376 -11.84 17.51 12.61
C ASP A 376 -12.81 17.16 13.76
N HIS A 377 -13.10 15.87 13.93
CA HIS A 377 -14.18 15.38 14.81
C HIS A 377 -13.73 15.17 16.27
N ILE A 378 -12.70 15.87 16.74
CA ILE A 378 -12.21 15.75 18.13
C ILE A 378 -13.26 16.30 19.11
N LEU A 379 -13.80 17.48 18.82
CA LEU A 379 -14.75 18.17 19.70
C LEU A 379 -16.18 17.64 19.56
N ASP A 380 -16.50 17.06 18.40
CA ASP A 380 -17.81 16.49 18.08
C ASP A 380 -18.00 15.07 18.65
N ALA A 381 -16.97 14.50 19.28
CA ALA A 381 -17.02 13.14 19.80
C ALA A 381 -17.91 13.04 21.05
N GLU A 382 -18.91 12.15 20.98
CA GLU A 382 -19.91 11.93 22.03
C GLU A 382 -19.95 10.46 22.48
N ASP A 383 -20.20 10.26 23.79
CA ASP A 383 -20.54 8.94 24.35
C ASP A 383 -21.81 9.05 25.21
N ASN A 384 -21.68 9.13 26.54
CA ASN A 384 -22.80 9.39 27.47
C ASN A 384 -22.94 10.89 27.81
N GLY A 385 -22.21 11.73 27.11
CA GLY A 385 -22.07 13.18 27.30
C GLY A 385 -21.03 13.73 26.35
N SER A 386 -20.82 15.04 26.35
CA SER A 386 -19.79 15.67 25.53
C SER A 386 -18.40 15.31 26.05
N ILE A 387 -17.41 15.23 25.15
CA ILE A 387 -16.00 15.02 25.52
C ILE A 387 -15.52 16.00 26.61
N LEU A 388 -15.97 17.26 26.57
CA LEU A 388 -15.62 18.27 27.56
C LEU A 388 -16.17 17.94 28.95
N GLU A 389 -17.45 17.58 29.05
CA GLU A 389 -18.12 17.22 30.31
C GLU A 389 -17.48 15.98 30.94
N ILE A 390 -17.13 14.99 30.11
CA ILE A 390 -16.49 13.75 30.57
C ILE A 390 -15.08 14.02 31.08
N THR A 391 -14.31 14.88 30.38
CA THR A 391 -12.97 15.27 30.85
C THR A 391 -13.00 16.09 32.14
N GLU A 392 -13.99 16.96 32.29
CA GLU A 392 -14.21 17.75 33.51
C GLU A 392 -14.60 16.85 34.68
N GLY A 393 -15.55 15.94 34.48
CA GLY A 393 -15.98 14.99 35.52
C GLY A 393 -14.91 13.96 35.92
N ARG A 394 -13.87 13.77 35.12
CA ARG A 394 -12.71 12.91 35.41
C ARG A 394 -11.49 13.68 35.93
N GLU A 395 -11.62 15.00 36.12
CA GLU A 395 -10.56 15.90 36.60
C GLU A 395 -9.29 15.93 35.72
N GLN A 396 -9.43 15.66 34.42
CA GLN A 396 -8.33 15.67 33.45
C GLN A 396 -8.01 17.11 33.00
N THR A 397 -7.37 17.89 33.88
CA THR A 397 -7.12 19.33 33.67
C THR A 397 -6.26 19.65 32.44
N ALA A 398 -5.23 18.85 32.15
CA ALA A 398 -4.36 19.03 31.00
C ALA A 398 -5.10 18.84 29.66
N VAL A 399 -5.82 17.72 29.52
CA VAL A 399 -6.66 17.43 28.34
C VAL A 399 -7.75 18.49 28.17
N LEU A 400 -8.39 18.94 29.24
CA LEU A 400 -9.42 19.97 29.17
C LEU A 400 -8.86 21.30 28.67
N LYS A 401 -7.67 21.72 29.14
CA LYS A 401 -6.97 22.91 28.62
C LYS A 401 -6.62 22.74 27.14
N PHE A 402 -6.16 21.56 26.74
CA PHE A 402 -5.88 21.23 25.34
C PHE A 402 -7.14 21.33 24.46
N LEU A 403 -8.24 20.66 24.84
CA LEU A 403 -9.51 20.66 24.09
C LEU A 403 -10.07 22.07 23.91
N LYS A 404 -10.00 22.92 24.94
CA LYS A 404 -10.39 24.35 24.84
C LYS A 404 -9.51 25.15 23.88
N GLY A 405 -8.27 24.73 23.65
CA GLY A 405 -7.32 25.37 22.74
C GLY A 405 -7.41 24.89 21.28
N VAL A 406 -8.11 23.78 21.00
CA VAL A 406 -8.19 23.17 19.66
C VAL A 406 -8.69 24.17 18.62
N THR A 407 -9.82 24.84 18.87
CA THR A 407 -10.43 25.77 17.90
C THR A 407 -9.49 26.92 17.52
N ALA A 408 -8.82 27.52 18.51
CA ALA A 408 -7.84 28.58 18.28
C ALA A 408 -6.63 28.08 17.48
N PHE A 409 -6.19 26.84 17.72
CA PHE A 409 -5.11 26.22 16.95
C PHE A 409 -5.51 26.01 15.48
N GLU A 410 -6.71 25.49 15.22
CA GLU A 410 -7.19 25.25 13.86
C GLU A 410 -7.34 26.54 13.05
N GLU A 411 -7.85 27.61 13.69
CA GLU A 411 -7.91 28.93 13.06
C GLU A 411 -6.52 29.48 12.72
N ASN A 412 -5.56 29.33 13.62
CA ASN A 412 -4.18 29.79 13.40
C ASN A 412 -3.51 28.98 12.28
N ARG A 413 -3.77 27.67 12.20
CA ARG A 413 -3.31 26.80 11.10
C ARG A 413 -3.86 27.28 9.76
N GLU A 414 -5.15 27.59 9.68
CA GLU A 414 -5.75 28.08 8.43
C GLU A 414 -5.27 29.49 8.06
N LYS A 415 -5.11 30.38 9.05
CA LYS A 415 -4.51 31.72 8.85
C LYS A 415 -3.08 31.59 8.31
N LEU A 416 -2.29 30.67 8.84
CA LEU A 416 -0.93 30.38 8.37
C LEU A 416 -0.94 29.87 6.92
N HIS A 417 -1.73 28.84 6.62
CA HIS A 417 -1.82 28.30 5.27
C HIS A 417 -2.28 29.35 4.26
N ARG A 418 -3.25 30.19 4.63
CA ARG A 418 -3.67 31.34 3.81
C ARG A 418 -2.52 32.31 3.56
N ALA A 419 -1.78 32.72 4.59
CA ALA A 419 -0.63 33.62 4.44
C ALA A 419 0.46 33.03 3.52
N ILE A 420 0.69 31.70 3.61
CA ILE A 420 1.61 30.97 2.74
C ILE A 420 1.13 31.00 1.28
N ARG A 421 -0.17 30.74 1.01
CA ARG A 421 -0.73 30.81 -0.35
C ARG A 421 -0.52 32.18 -1.00
N PHE A 422 -0.67 33.25 -0.23
CA PHE A 422 -0.44 34.63 -0.70
C PHE A 422 1.05 35.01 -0.80
N GLY A 423 1.97 34.19 -0.29
CA GLY A 423 3.42 34.43 -0.35
C GLY A 423 3.91 35.51 0.62
N SER A 424 3.14 35.84 1.65
CA SER A 424 3.49 36.89 2.61
C SER A 424 4.42 36.37 3.69
N LEU A 425 5.74 36.36 3.43
CA LEU A 425 6.75 35.87 4.37
C LEU A 425 6.67 36.57 5.74
N ALA A 426 6.44 37.89 5.76
CA ALA A 426 6.34 38.66 7.00
C ALA A 426 5.18 38.19 7.88
N GLN A 427 4.00 37.94 7.28
CA GLN A 427 2.83 37.42 8.00
C GLN A 427 3.07 35.99 8.49
N VAL A 428 3.70 35.14 7.67
CA VAL A 428 4.07 33.77 8.07
C VAL A 428 4.98 33.79 9.30
N GLN A 429 6.02 34.64 9.29
CA GLN A 429 6.94 34.81 10.41
C GLN A 429 6.24 35.37 11.66
N GLU A 430 5.33 36.33 11.49
CA GLU A 430 4.57 36.91 12.58
C GLU A 430 3.63 35.89 13.24
N ILE A 431 2.94 35.06 12.45
CA ILE A 431 2.07 34.00 12.95
C ILE A 431 2.89 32.96 13.72
N PHE A 432 4.04 32.54 13.20
CA PHE A 432 4.95 31.65 13.94
C PHE A 432 5.48 32.29 15.23
N LYS A 433 5.79 33.58 15.24
CA LYS A 433 6.26 34.26 16.47
C LYS A 433 5.18 34.33 17.54
N LYS A 434 3.95 34.68 17.15
CA LYS A 434 2.78 34.83 18.05
C LYS A 434 2.26 33.50 18.58
N SER A 435 2.42 32.41 17.83
CA SER A 435 2.01 31.09 18.28
C SER A 435 3.03 30.51 19.27
N GLY A 436 2.57 30.09 20.45
CA GLY A 436 3.39 29.35 21.42
C GLY A 436 3.78 27.94 20.95
N SER A 437 3.18 27.43 19.86
CA SER A 437 3.37 26.05 19.39
C SER A 437 3.88 26.00 17.94
N ARG A 438 5.06 26.57 17.72
CA ARG A 438 5.62 26.81 16.38
C ARG A 438 5.87 25.53 15.58
N LYS A 439 6.54 24.55 16.21
CA LYS A 439 6.85 23.24 15.61
C LYS A 439 5.57 22.51 15.22
N MET A 440 4.60 22.43 16.15
CA MET A 440 3.29 21.81 15.90
C MET A 440 2.55 22.46 14.73
N LEU A 441 2.53 23.79 14.68
CA LEU A 441 1.84 24.52 13.62
C LEU A 441 2.47 24.30 12.23
N ALA A 442 3.79 24.13 12.16
CA ALA A 442 4.49 23.84 10.91
C ALA A 442 4.19 22.41 10.38
N VAL A 443 4.11 21.44 11.30
CA VAL A 443 3.90 20.02 11.02
C VAL A 443 2.43 19.71 10.72
N ALA A 444 1.50 20.40 11.39
CA ALA A 444 0.07 20.13 11.32
C ALA A 444 -0.47 20.12 9.88
N LYS A 445 -1.29 19.11 9.59
CA LYS A 445 -1.94 18.91 8.29
C LYS A 445 -3.30 19.59 8.27
N ASN A 446 -3.69 20.05 7.08
CA ASN A 446 -5.07 20.47 6.81
C ASN A 446 -5.96 19.25 6.45
N LYS A 447 -7.24 19.50 6.15
CA LYS A 447 -8.19 18.45 5.74
C LYS A 447 -7.77 17.66 4.48
N GLN A 448 -6.94 18.28 3.63
CA GLN A 448 -6.38 17.63 2.43
C GLN A 448 -5.10 16.83 2.74
N GLY A 449 -4.66 16.75 4.01
CA GLY A 449 -3.45 16.04 4.43
C GLY A 449 -2.15 16.82 4.17
N ARG A 450 -2.21 18.14 3.93
CA ARG A 450 -1.04 18.96 3.55
C ARG A 450 -0.53 19.75 4.75
N SER A 451 0.77 19.64 5.03
CA SER A 451 1.45 20.49 6.02
C SER A 451 1.81 21.87 5.45
N SER A 452 2.28 22.79 6.31
CA SER A 452 2.69 24.13 5.90
C SER A 452 3.73 24.12 4.77
N LEU A 453 4.69 23.18 4.81
CA LEU A 453 5.72 23.07 3.78
C LEU A 453 5.16 22.55 2.43
N HIS A 454 4.17 21.65 2.46
CA HIS A 454 3.50 21.21 1.23
C HIS A 454 2.80 22.38 0.53
N VAL A 455 2.05 23.19 1.29
CA VAL A 455 1.35 24.36 0.75
C VAL A 455 2.34 25.39 0.20
N ALA A 456 3.45 25.64 0.90
CA ALA A 456 4.49 26.56 0.45
C ALA A 456 5.15 26.11 -0.87
N VAL A 457 5.41 24.81 -1.00
CA VAL A 457 5.97 24.21 -2.22
C VAL A 457 4.98 24.33 -3.38
N LEU A 458 3.70 23.98 -3.18
CA LEU A 458 2.66 24.14 -4.20
C LEU A 458 2.49 25.59 -4.66
N ALA A 459 2.59 26.54 -3.74
CA ALA A 459 2.52 27.97 -4.05
C ALA A 459 3.79 28.53 -4.73
N GLN A 460 4.87 27.74 -4.82
CA GLN A 460 6.14 28.06 -5.48
C GLN A 460 6.82 29.36 -4.97
N HIS A 461 6.65 29.65 -3.67
CA HIS A 461 7.25 30.77 -2.96
C HIS A 461 8.57 30.37 -2.30
N GLU A 462 9.66 30.44 -3.06
CA GLU A 462 11.00 29.97 -2.67
C GLU A 462 11.47 30.46 -1.30
N THR A 463 11.30 31.76 -1.01
CA THR A 463 11.72 32.36 0.27
C THR A 463 10.96 31.80 1.47
N THR A 464 9.66 31.49 1.30
CA THR A 464 8.85 30.87 2.36
C THR A 464 9.21 29.39 2.55
N VAL A 465 9.49 28.69 1.46
CA VAL A 465 9.93 27.28 1.48
C VAL A 465 11.27 27.17 2.20
N GLU A 466 12.24 28.02 1.86
CA GLU A 466 13.55 28.06 2.51
C GLU A 466 13.41 28.36 4.01
N HIS A 467 12.61 29.36 4.37
CA HIS A 467 12.38 29.72 5.76
C HIS A 467 11.80 28.57 6.59
N ILE A 468 10.74 27.92 6.08
CA ILE A 468 10.06 26.82 6.79
C ILE A 468 10.96 25.57 6.85
N ALA A 469 11.60 25.20 5.74
CA ALA A 469 12.47 24.02 5.67
C ALA A 469 13.68 24.13 6.60
N THR A 470 14.28 25.32 6.70
CA THR A 470 15.48 25.54 7.53
C THR A 470 15.14 25.62 9.01
N LYS A 471 14.04 26.30 9.37
CA LYS A 471 13.64 26.45 10.78
C LYS A 471 12.92 25.24 11.36
N TYR A 472 12.22 24.47 10.52
CA TYR A 472 11.39 23.34 10.95
C TYR A 472 11.69 22.10 10.10
N PRO A 473 12.86 21.45 10.28
CA PRO A 473 13.31 20.33 9.44
C PRO A 473 12.40 19.10 9.52
N ALA A 474 11.67 18.92 10.63
CA ALA A 474 10.67 17.86 10.78
C ALA A 474 9.64 17.87 9.62
N THR A 475 9.33 19.04 9.06
CA THR A 475 8.37 19.17 7.96
C THR A 475 8.80 18.51 6.66
N LEU A 476 10.09 18.21 6.49
CA LEU A 476 10.65 17.59 5.28
C LEU A 476 10.29 16.10 5.16
N GLN A 477 10.07 15.43 6.29
CA GLN A 477 9.78 14.00 6.35
C GLN A 477 8.28 13.70 6.37
N ILE A 478 7.45 14.71 6.66
CA ILE A 478 6.00 14.54 6.71
C ILE A 478 5.49 14.17 5.32
N GLY A 479 4.76 13.07 5.25
CA GLY A 479 3.99 12.71 4.07
C GLY A 479 2.56 13.22 4.13
N ASP A 480 1.99 13.48 2.95
CA ASP A 480 0.56 13.67 2.79
C ASP A 480 -0.24 12.36 3.03
N ASN A 481 -1.51 12.31 2.65
CA ASN A 481 -2.35 11.12 2.78
C ASN A 481 -1.83 9.89 2.03
N LEU A 482 -1.00 10.07 1.00
CA LEU A 482 -0.35 9.00 0.24
C LEU A 482 1.15 8.85 0.58
N MET A 483 1.60 9.47 1.68
CA MET A 483 3.00 9.51 2.11
C MET A 483 3.95 10.22 1.13
N ARG A 484 3.42 11.12 0.28
CA ARG A 484 4.23 11.98 -0.57
C ARG A 484 4.77 13.14 0.27
N THR A 485 6.09 13.25 0.34
CA THR A 485 6.79 14.35 1.02
C THR A 485 6.82 15.64 0.19
N PRO A 486 7.20 16.80 0.76
CA PRO A 486 7.32 18.04 0.00
C PRO A 486 8.28 17.95 -1.20
N LEU A 487 9.29 17.08 -1.14
CA LEU A 487 10.18 16.83 -2.27
C LEU A 487 9.46 16.13 -3.44
N HIS A 488 8.52 15.22 -3.18
CA HIS A 488 7.71 14.61 -4.24
C HIS A 488 6.88 15.67 -4.98
N TYR A 489 6.36 16.66 -4.25
CA TYR A 489 5.59 17.76 -4.82
C TYR A 489 6.48 18.66 -5.68
N ALA A 490 7.63 19.08 -5.17
CA ALA A 490 8.55 19.99 -5.87
C ALA A 490 8.96 19.48 -7.27
N MET A 491 9.05 18.16 -7.45
CA MET A 491 9.53 17.55 -8.70
C MET A 491 8.60 17.75 -9.91
N ALA A 492 7.31 17.98 -9.67
CA ALA A 492 6.33 18.13 -10.73
C ALA A 492 5.99 19.60 -11.06
N LEU A 493 6.53 20.56 -10.30
CA LEU A 493 6.26 21.99 -10.44
C LEU A 493 7.16 22.65 -11.49
N GLU A 494 6.88 23.93 -11.78
CA GLU A 494 7.66 24.70 -12.76
C GLU A 494 9.03 25.09 -12.20
N LYS A 495 9.07 25.59 -10.96
CA LYS A 495 10.29 25.97 -10.25
C LYS A 495 11.00 24.77 -9.59
N VAL A 496 11.05 23.64 -10.30
CA VAL A 496 11.58 22.38 -9.78
C VAL A 496 13.04 22.48 -9.35
N GLU A 497 13.87 23.22 -10.09
CA GLU A 497 15.31 23.32 -9.85
C GLU A 497 15.63 24.06 -8.56
N SER A 498 14.99 25.21 -8.32
CA SER A 498 15.18 26.00 -7.10
C SER A 498 14.59 25.30 -5.89
N LEU A 499 13.34 24.83 -5.99
CA LEU A 499 12.64 24.16 -4.88
C LEU A 499 13.34 22.87 -4.45
N SER A 500 13.79 22.04 -5.40
CA SER A 500 14.51 20.80 -5.05
C SER A 500 15.86 21.09 -4.41
N ARG A 501 16.60 22.11 -4.88
CA ARG A 501 17.86 22.53 -4.25
C ARG A 501 17.65 22.98 -2.81
N ILE A 502 16.67 23.84 -2.55
CA ILE A 502 16.34 24.33 -1.20
C ILE A 502 15.99 23.15 -0.28
N LEU A 503 15.07 22.28 -0.71
CA LEU A 503 14.62 21.14 0.10
C LEU A 503 15.76 20.14 0.39
N ILE A 504 16.60 19.85 -0.61
CA ILE A 504 17.72 18.94 -0.42
C ILE A 504 18.81 19.56 0.46
N ALA A 505 19.10 20.85 0.30
CA ALA A 505 20.04 21.57 1.17
C ALA A 505 19.57 21.57 2.63
N ALA A 506 18.25 21.65 2.86
CA ALA A 506 17.65 21.54 4.17
C ALA A 506 17.58 20.10 4.74
N GLY A 507 17.96 19.07 3.96
CA GLY A 507 18.04 17.68 4.42
C GLY A 507 16.92 16.74 3.92
N ALA A 508 16.17 17.11 2.88
CA ALA A 508 15.13 16.23 2.32
C ALA A 508 15.72 14.94 1.73
N GLN A 509 15.15 13.79 2.13
CA GLN A 509 15.57 12.48 1.64
C GLN A 509 15.04 12.21 0.23
N ARG A 510 15.94 11.87 -0.70
CA ARG A 510 15.62 11.63 -2.12
C ARG A 510 15.04 10.25 -2.42
N VAL A 511 15.31 9.27 -1.55
CA VAL A 511 15.04 7.84 -1.79
C VAL A 511 13.70 7.38 -1.19
N LEU A 512 13.08 8.22 -0.35
CA LEU A 512 11.78 7.93 0.24
C LEU A 512 10.74 7.64 -0.84
N LYS A 513 9.90 6.65 -0.55
CA LYS A 513 8.83 6.18 -1.43
C LYS A 513 7.48 6.53 -0.84
N ASP A 514 6.54 6.91 -1.70
CA ASP A 514 5.14 7.06 -1.33
C ASP A 514 4.47 5.68 -1.11
N LEU A 515 3.19 5.66 -0.73
CA LEU A 515 2.42 4.41 -0.55
C LEU A 515 2.28 3.58 -1.85
N LYS A 516 2.51 4.17 -3.02
CA LYS A 516 2.53 3.46 -4.31
C LYS A 516 3.93 2.96 -4.69
N GLY A 517 4.91 3.11 -3.80
CA GLY A 517 6.30 2.70 -4.02
C GLY A 517 7.09 3.64 -4.95
N ARG A 518 6.58 4.84 -5.24
CA ARG A 518 7.15 5.83 -6.16
C ARG A 518 8.08 6.77 -5.42
N GLN A 519 9.26 7.01 -5.98
CA GLN A 519 10.22 8.01 -5.47
C GLN A 519 9.92 9.40 -6.06
N ALA A 520 10.53 10.44 -5.47
CA ALA A 520 10.40 11.81 -5.95
C ALA A 520 10.73 11.97 -7.45
N SER A 521 11.72 11.23 -7.96
CA SER A 521 12.12 11.24 -9.38
C SER A 521 11.01 10.81 -10.35
N TYR A 522 10.07 9.97 -9.92
CA TYR A 522 8.92 9.57 -10.74
C TYR A 522 8.06 10.77 -11.14
N TYR A 523 7.83 11.69 -10.20
CA TYR A 523 6.97 12.86 -10.40
C TYR A 523 7.58 13.91 -11.33
N PHE A 524 8.90 13.85 -11.54
CA PHE A 524 9.55 14.67 -12.56
C PHE A 524 9.08 14.30 -13.98
N MET A 525 8.91 13.00 -14.24
CA MET A 525 8.42 12.48 -15.52
C MET A 525 6.89 12.54 -15.62
N ASN A 526 6.19 12.21 -14.52
CA ASN A 526 4.74 12.20 -14.47
C ASN A 526 4.18 13.28 -13.54
N LYS A 527 3.89 14.45 -14.13
CA LYS A 527 3.50 15.66 -13.40
C LYS A 527 1.99 15.78 -13.12
N THR A 528 1.16 14.91 -13.69
CA THR A 528 -0.31 15.08 -13.67
C THR A 528 -0.88 15.09 -12.26
N ASP A 529 -0.43 14.17 -11.42
CA ASP A 529 -0.98 13.97 -10.08
C ASP A 529 -0.74 15.21 -9.19
N ILE A 530 0.47 15.76 -9.21
CA ILE A 530 0.83 16.92 -8.37
C ILE A 530 0.22 18.21 -8.94
N ARG A 531 0.13 18.35 -10.26
CA ARG A 531 -0.54 19.51 -10.88
C ARG A 531 -2.00 19.61 -10.47
N GLN A 532 -2.71 18.48 -10.39
CA GLN A 532 -4.08 18.48 -9.87
C GLN A 532 -4.15 18.97 -8.41
N LEU A 533 -3.19 18.58 -7.56
CA LEU A 533 -3.12 19.09 -6.18
C LEU A 533 -2.81 20.58 -6.13
N GLN A 534 -1.98 21.07 -7.06
CA GLN A 534 -1.68 22.49 -7.19
C GLN A 534 -2.94 23.27 -7.56
N ASP A 535 -3.70 22.83 -8.57
CA ASP A 535 -4.96 23.44 -8.98
C ASP A 535 -5.99 23.45 -7.81
N GLU A 536 -6.06 22.36 -7.05
CA GLU A 536 -6.91 22.27 -5.85
C GLU A 536 -6.49 23.27 -4.75
N GLU A 537 -5.19 23.50 -4.55
CA GLU A 537 -4.70 24.46 -3.55
C GLU A 537 -4.93 25.90 -4.04
N GLU A 538 -4.73 26.16 -5.33
CA GLU A 538 -4.99 27.46 -5.94
C GLU A 538 -6.48 27.83 -5.87
N ALA A 539 -7.38 26.86 -5.98
CA ALA A 539 -8.81 27.06 -5.78
C ALA A 539 -9.19 27.50 -4.35
N LEU A 540 -8.34 27.22 -3.35
CA LEU A 540 -8.52 27.69 -1.97
C LEU A 540 -7.96 29.10 -1.72
N ARG A 541 -7.43 29.76 -2.74
CA ARG A 541 -6.90 31.14 -2.67
C ARG A 541 -7.99 32.22 -2.75
N VAL A 542 -9.26 31.82 -2.78
CA VAL A 542 -10.43 32.72 -2.89
C VAL A 542 -10.66 33.52 -1.61
#